data_AF-A0A178E082-F1
#
_entry.id   AF-A0A178E082-F1
#
_cell.length_a   1.000
_cell.length_b   1.000
_cell.length_c   1.000
_cell.angle_alpha   90.00
_cell.angle_beta   90.00
_cell.angle_gamma   90.00
#
_symmetry.space_group_name_H-M   'P 1'
#
loop_
_entity.id
_entity.type
_entity.pdbx_description
1 polymer ?
#
loop_
_entity_poly.entity_id
_entity_poly.type
_entity_poly.pdbx_seq_one_letter_code
_entity_poly.pdbx_strand_id
1 'polypeptide(L)'
;MAPDDFLRNRPSGYVTLVLRISDVHWASTTEIHEYDPCVQFNWNSLHADAPGLGEAFAIADSALDAGLGLDHWTAEYKRQAAMVIISDDEQTWSDFGDLDDDTDSDSELNRALRESQRCSQAHSRPAEKKPSQGNATSASSSYEHALRKIPTARPIPPVRFPFEQTSGRLLGLDRLGQSFTAPTSDVVEGELNTSDEFVQIKVGEEESELVLPMSCLWSRPYFRDARAGVMHFTHNENNLWELTHPGLSEVEPEDFAFAAEFLESGQFGLKVPVGHSENREAFAQCMSAWATADTLGMIDMMDHIVDKLTERIELDLWDMMVFACRFYEDMDVSLPAHDRLKDFLATYLAENFWIYIRDDHFSSVFIDRIQALPELEHDIYVRRTLALTQQLQSDDEDQDDDEDGEDNTTD
;
A
#
# COMPACT_ATOMS: atom_id res chain seq x y z
N MET A 1 -21.73 9.85 -21.26
CA MET A 1 -21.29 10.88 -22.22
C MET A 1 -22.11 12.14 -21.98
N ALA A 2 -21.49 13.31 -21.94
CA ALA A 2 -22.18 14.58 -21.73
C ALA A 2 -22.97 14.97 -22.99
N PRO A 3 -24.13 15.65 -22.88
CA PRO A 3 -24.87 16.16 -24.03
C PRO A 3 -24.02 17.12 -24.88
N ASP A 4 -24.11 17.01 -26.22
CA ASP A 4 -23.31 17.82 -27.14
C ASP A 4 -23.51 19.34 -26.95
N ASP A 5 -24.72 19.74 -26.57
CA ASP A 5 -25.06 21.15 -26.31
C ASP A 5 -24.36 21.70 -25.05
N PHE A 6 -24.04 20.82 -24.09
CA PHE A 6 -23.32 21.19 -22.88
C PHE A 6 -21.82 21.42 -23.16
N LEU A 7 -21.24 20.60 -24.04
CA LEU A 7 -19.83 20.73 -24.48
C LEU A 7 -19.58 22.02 -25.27
N ARG A 8 -20.59 22.52 -25.99
CA ARG A 8 -20.52 23.79 -26.74
C ARG A 8 -20.44 25.03 -25.85
N ASN A 9 -20.91 24.94 -24.61
CA ASN A 9 -20.96 26.06 -23.66
C ASN A 9 -19.84 26.02 -22.61
N ARG A 10 -18.71 25.35 -22.90
CA ARG A 10 -17.59 25.24 -21.96
C ARG A 10 -16.98 26.62 -21.64
N PRO A 11 -17.00 27.07 -20.38
CA PRO A 11 -16.33 28.31 -19.99
C PRO A 11 -14.81 28.18 -20.10
N SER A 12 -14.14 29.26 -20.50
CA SER A 12 -12.67 29.30 -20.56
C SER A 12 -12.06 29.15 -19.16
N GLY A 13 -11.17 28.17 -18.97
CA GLY A 13 -10.46 27.95 -17.69
C GLY A 13 -10.94 26.72 -16.89
N TYR A 14 -12.01 26.06 -17.31
CA TYR A 14 -12.53 24.85 -16.66
C TYR A 14 -12.05 23.60 -17.41
N VAL A 15 -11.42 22.65 -16.72
CA VAL A 15 -10.77 21.48 -17.34
C VAL A 15 -11.57 20.19 -17.17
N THR A 16 -12.40 20.11 -16.12
CA THR A 16 -13.05 18.87 -15.71
C THR A 16 -14.56 19.02 -15.68
N LEU A 17 -15.25 18.01 -16.22
CA LEU A 17 -16.70 17.88 -16.14
C LEU A 17 -17.03 17.07 -14.89
N VAL A 18 -17.85 17.62 -13.99
CA VAL A 18 -18.25 16.94 -12.76
C VAL A 18 -19.73 16.57 -12.85
N LEU A 19 -20.04 15.30 -12.62
CA LEU A 19 -21.40 14.81 -12.48
C LEU A 19 -21.83 15.03 -11.03
N ARG A 20 -22.77 15.94 -10.80
CA ARG A 20 -23.50 16.01 -9.54
C ARG A 20 -24.71 15.09 -9.68
N ILE A 21 -25.15 14.54 -8.55
CA ILE A 21 -26.19 13.51 -8.43
C ILE A 21 -27.49 13.81 -9.22
N SER A 22 -27.74 15.06 -9.63
CA SER A 22 -28.89 15.45 -10.46
C SER A 22 -28.58 16.39 -11.65
N ASP A 23 -27.36 16.93 -11.77
CA ASP A 23 -27.01 17.89 -12.82
C ASP A 23 -25.52 17.83 -13.21
N VAL A 24 -25.22 18.31 -14.42
CA VAL A 24 -23.84 18.41 -14.93
C VAL A 24 -23.39 19.85 -14.78
N HIS A 25 -22.25 20.07 -14.13
CA HIS A 25 -21.67 21.40 -13.96
C HIS A 25 -20.18 21.41 -14.33
N TRP A 26 -19.69 22.59 -14.69
CA TRP A 26 -18.26 22.83 -14.86
C TRP A 26 -17.67 23.24 -13.51
N ALA A 27 -16.63 22.54 -13.07
CA ALA A 27 -15.87 22.88 -11.87
C ALA A 27 -14.41 23.14 -12.23
N SER A 28 -13.81 24.13 -11.58
CA SER A 28 -12.38 24.40 -11.71
C SER A 28 -11.60 23.31 -10.98
N THR A 29 -10.35 23.05 -11.37
CA THR A 29 -9.51 22.05 -10.70
C THR A 29 -9.34 22.33 -9.20
N THR A 30 -9.44 23.61 -8.80
CA THR A 30 -9.36 24.05 -7.40
C THR A 30 -10.65 23.78 -6.59
N GLU A 31 -11.78 23.56 -7.25
CA GLU A 31 -13.06 23.23 -6.62
C GLU A 31 -13.27 21.70 -6.51
N ILE A 32 -12.37 20.90 -7.10
CA ILE A 32 -12.44 19.44 -7.06
C ILE A 32 -11.58 18.97 -5.90
N HIS A 33 -12.24 18.36 -4.92
CA HIS A 33 -11.59 17.71 -3.79
C HIS A 33 -11.82 16.20 -3.90
N GLU A 34 -10.81 15.43 -3.50
CA GLU A 34 -10.95 13.99 -3.37
C GLU A 34 -11.94 13.68 -2.24
N TYR A 35 -12.87 12.78 -2.52
CA TYR A 35 -13.84 12.33 -1.53
C TYR A 35 -13.19 11.30 -0.62
N ASP A 36 -13.05 11.62 0.67
CA ASP A 36 -12.54 10.70 1.69
C ASP A 36 -13.70 10.29 2.63
N PRO A 37 -14.19 9.03 2.54
CA PRO A 37 -15.29 8.54 3.39
C PRO A 37 -14.88 8.40 4.86
N CYS A 38 -13.59 8.42 5.19
CA CYS A 38 -13.09 8.24 6.55
C CYS A 38 -13.04 9.55 7.35
N VAL A 39 -13.12 10.70 6.68
CA VAL A 39 -13.06 12.02 7.34
C VAL A 39 -14.44 12.36 7.90
N GLN A 40 -14.59 12.29 9.23
CA GLN A 40 -15.78 12.79 9.91
C GLN A 40 -15.88 14.32 9.75
N PHE A 41 -16.67 14.77 8.78
CA PHE A 41 -16.90 16.20 8.57
C PHE A 41 -17.69 16.80 9.74
N ASN A 42 -17.16 17.89 10.30
CA ASN A 42 -17.92 18.70 11.25
C ASN A 42 -18.98 19.50 10.48
N TRP A 43 -20.19 18.94 10.42
CA TRP A 43 -21.38 19.49 9.75
C TRP A 43 -21.63 20.98 10.05
N ASN A 44 -21.30 21.44 11.25
CA ASN A 44 -21.50 22.84 11.67
C ASN A 44 -20.55 23.82 10.99
N SER A 45 -19.36 23.40 10.59
CA SER A 45 -18.38 24.25 9.89
C SER A 45 -18.69 24.37 8.40
N LEU A 46 -19.22 23.29 7.79
CA LEU A 46 -19.32 23.16 6.34
C LEU A 46 -20.55 23.89 5.75
N HIS A 47 -21.65 23.96 6.51
CA HIS A 47 -22.87 24.65 6.08
C HIS A 47 -22.71 26.17 5.92
N ALA A 48 -21.72 26.78 6.57
CA ALA A 48 -21.49 28.22 6.47
C ALA A 48 -20.86 28.62 5.12
N ASP A 49 -19.99 27.77 4.57
CA ASP A 49 -19.15 28.11 3.41
C ASP A 49 -19.65 27.50 2.11
N ALA A 50 -20.38 26.36 2.15
CA ALA A 50 -20.86 25.66 0.97
C ALA A 50 -22.28 25.06 1.16
N PRO A 51 -23.35 25.85 0.91
CA PRO A 51 -24.72 25.35 1.05
C PRO A 51 -24.99 24.19 0.09
N GLY A 52 -25.54 23.09 0.62
CA GLY A 52 -25.85 21.86 -0.13
C GLY A 52 -24.70 20.84 -0.22
N LEU A 53 -23.50 21.18 0.24
CA LEU A 53 -22.37 20.24 0.25
C LEU A 53 -22.64 19.06 1.18
N GLY A 54 -23.18 19.32 2.37
CA GLY A 54 -23.51 18.25 3.32
C GLY A 54 -24.55 17.26 2.79
N GLU A 55 -25.56 17.73 2.04
CA GLU A 55 -26.54 16.86 1.41
C GLU A 55 -25.89 15.96 0.34
N ALA A 56 -24.91 16.49 -0.41
CA ALA A 56 -24.15 15.70 -1.37
C ALA A 56 -23.30 14.61 -0.69
N PHE A 57 -22.65 14.91 0.43
CA PHE A 57 -21.94 13.92 1.24
C PHE A 57 -22.88 12.83 1.78
N ALA A 58 -24.03 13.23 2.34
CA ALA A 58 -25.01 12.27 2.86
C ALA A 58 -25.54 11.31 1.77
N ILE A 59 -25.72 11.80 0.54
CA ILE A 59 -26.11 10.95 -0.58
C ILE A 59 -24.97 10.04 -1.04
N ALA A 60 -23.73 10.54 -1.06
CA ALA A 60 -22.56 9.74 -1.40
C ALA A 60 -22.33 8.60 -0.38
N ASP A 61 -22.38 8.90 0.92
CA ASP A 61 -22.30 7.92 2.00
C ASP A 61 -23.44 6.89 1.89
N SER A 62 -24.69 7.35 1.74
CA SER A 62 -25.83 6.45 1.59
C SER A 62 -25.71 5.52 0.37
N ALA A 63 -25.07 5.99 -0.70
CA ALA A 63 -24.87 5.18 -1.90
C ALA A 63 -23.70 4.19 -1.76
N LEU A 64 -22.65 4.56 -1.05
CA LEU A 64 -21.57 3.64 -0.68
C LEU A 64 -22.09 2.55 0.25
N ASP A 65 -22.87 2.90 1.27
CA ASP A 65 -23.51 1.96 2.20
C ASP A 65 -24.46 0.99 1.47
N ALA A 66 -25.17 1.49 0.45
CA ALA A 66 -26.07 0.68 -0.37
C ALA A 66 -25.36 -0.09 -1.51
N GLY A 67 -24.03 0.00 -1.63
CA GLY A 67 -23.25 -0.68 -2.67
C GLY A 67 -23.59 -0.22 -4.09
N LEU A 68 -24.06 1.01 -4.27
CA LEU A 68 -24.52 1.55 -5.55
C LEU A 68 -23.33 1.97 -6.42
N GLY A 69 -23.00 1.14 -7.40
CA GLY A 69 -21.95 1.41 -8.37
C GLY A 69 -22.30 2.46 -9.44
N LEU A 70 -21.36 2.71 -10.35
CA LEU A 70 -21.49 3.71 -11.42
C LEU A 70 -22.70 3.46 -12.35
N ASP A 71 -23.10 2.20 -12.52
CA ASP A 71 -24.24 1.81 -13.35
C ASP A 71 -25.57 2.31 -12.78
N HIS A 72 -25.72 2.30 -11.44
CA HIS A 72 -26.89 2.85 -10.76
C HIS A 72 -27.04 4.34 -11.07
N TRP A 73 -25.97 5.11 -10.89
CA TRP A 73 -25.96 6.55 -11.15
C TRP A 73 -26.18 6.88 -12.63
N THR A 74 -25.66 6.05 -13.53
CA THR A 74 -25.90 6.17 -14.97
C THR A 74 -27.37 5.93 -15.31
N ALA A 75 -28.01 4.95 -14.68
CA ALA A 75 -29.43 4.66 -14.85
C ALA A 75 -30.32 5.77 -14.26
N GLU A 76 -29.98 6.28 -13.08
CA GLU A 76 -30.68 7.38 -12.42
C GLU A 76 -30.60 8.67 -13.24
N TYR A 77 -29.42 9.02 -13.77
CA TYR A 77 -29.27 10.15 -14.68
C TYR A 77 -30.13 10.00 -15.94
N LYS A 78 -30.15 8.80 -16.55
CA LYS A 78 -31.00 8.53 -17.72
C LYS A 78 -32.48 8.67 -17.39
N ARG A 79 -32.90 8.24 -16.20
CA ARG A 79 -34.29 8.36 -15.71
C ARG A 79 -34.69 9.82 -15.54
N GLN A 80 -33.84 10.64 -14.92
CA GLN A 80 -34.08 12.07 -14.73
C GLN A 80 -34.06 12.84 -16.06
N ALA A 81 -33.11 12.55 -16.94
CA ALA A 81 -33.06 13.14 -18.28
C ALA A 81 -34.32 12.81 -19.10
N ALA A 82 -34.86 11.60 -18.98
CA ALA A 82 -36.13 11.23 -19.60
C ALA A 82 -37.32 11.99 -18.98
N MET A 83 -37.28 12.27 -17.68
CA MET A 83 -38.34 13.00 -16.96
C MET A 83 -38.40 14.48 -17.36
N VAL A 84 -37.24 15.12 -17.59
CA VAL A 84 -37.16 16.51 -18.07
C VAL A 84 -37.72 16.67 -19.49
N ILE A 85 -37.63 15.63 -20.33
CA ILE A 85 -38.19 15.65 -21.69
C ILE A 85 -39.72 15.48 -21.69
N ILE A 86 -40.31 14.96 -20.62
CA ILE A 86 -41.75 14.68 -20.52
C ILE A 86 -42.51 15.82 -19.82
N SER A 87 -41.81 16.78 -19.19
CA SER A 87 -42.44 17.86 -18.42
C SER A 87 -42.91 19.06 -19.25
N ASP A 88 -43.37 18.83 -20.49
CA ASP A 88 -44.06 19.84 -21.31
C ASP A 88 -45.46 19.38 -21.77
N ASP A 89 -46.00 18.28 -21.22
CA ASP A 89 -47.40 17.90 -21.46
C ASP A 89 -48.12 17.39 -20.20
N GLU A 90 -49.41 17.68 -20.16
CA GLU A 90 -50.33 17.75 -19.02
C GLU A 90 -50.51 16.45 -18.18
N GLN A 91 -50.54 16.64 -16.86
CA GLN A 91 -51.65 16.26 -15.96
C GLN A 91 -52.20 14.82 -16.01
N THR A 92 -51.86 13.94 -15.06
CA THR A 92 -52.85 13.05 -14.39
C THR A 92 -52.35 12.54 -13.03
N TRP A 93 -53.18 12.71 -12.00
CA TRP A 93 -53.04 12.19 -10.65
C TRP A 93 -53.61 10.77 -10.51
N SER A 94 -52.94 9.91 -9.73
CA SER A 94 -53.54 8.85 -8.90
C SER A 94 -52.42 8.14 -8.13
N ASP A 95 -52.34 8.27 -6.80
CA ASP A 95 -53.08 7.47 -5.79
C ASP A 95 -52.46 6.07 -5.62
N PHE A 96 -51.76 5.84 -4.50
CA PHE A 96 -51.39 4.58 -3.80
C PHE A 96 -50.30 4.97 -2.77
N GLY A 97 -50.35 4.73 -1.46
CA GLY A 97 -51.24 3.96 -0.60
C GLY A 97 -50.40 3.56 0.63
N ASP A 98 -50.85 3.93 1.82
CA ASP A 98 -50.27 3.63 3.14
C ASP A 98 -49.97 2.14 3.36
N LEU A 99 -48.82 1.84 3.98
CA LEU A 99 -48.60 0.61 4.77
C LEU A 99 -47.62 0.90 5.92
N ASP A 100 -48.21 1.16 7.10
CA ASP A 100 -47.64 0.80 8.41
C ASP A 100 -47.53 -0.73 8.50
N ASP A 101 -46.49 -1.30 9.13
CA ASP A 101 -46.63 -2.23 10.28
C ASP A 101 -45.29 -2.79 10.81
N ASP A 102 -45.29 -3.03 12.13
CA ASP A 102 -44.53 -4.02 12.91
C ASP A 102 -43.04 -3.84 13.30
N THR A 103 -42.92 -3.19 14.45
CA THR A 103 -42.08 -3.49 15.64
C THR A 103 -41.94 -4.98 16.01
N ASP A 104 -40.71 -5.41 16.35
CA ASP A 104 -40.32 -6.23 17.53
C ASP A 104 -39.17 -7.23 17.24
N SER A 105 -37.98 -7.03 17.85
CA SER A 105 -37.18 -8.09 18.52
C SER A 105 -35.74 -7.65 18.88
N ASP A 106 -35.55 -7.01 20.05
CA ASP A 106 -34.22 -6.67 20.61
C ASP A 106 -33.93 -7.28 22.01
N SER A 107 -34.76 -8.25 22.43
CA SER A 107 -34.64 -8.83 23.78
C SER A 107 -33.62 -9.96 23.92
N GLU A 108 -33.28 -10.68 22.83
CA GLU A 108 -32.31 -11.80 22.88
C GLU A 108 -30.85 -11.34 22.81
N LEU A 109 -30.53 -10.33 22.00
CA LEU A 109 -29.18 -9.80 21.85
C LEU A 109 -28.61 -9.24 23.17
N ASN A 110 -29.45 -8.55 23.92
CA ASN A 110 -29.09 -7.99 25.22
C ASN A 110 -28.88 -9.07 26.32
N ARG A 111 -29.36 -10.30 26.12
CA ARG A 111 -29.13 -11.41 27.05
C ARG A 111 -27.77 -12.06 26.81
N ALA A 112 -27.36 -12.25 25.56
CA ALA A 112 -26.07 -12.82 25.20
C ALA A 112 -24.87 -11.96 25.68
N LEU A 113 -24.99 -10.63 25.56
CA LEU A 113 -23.95 -9.69 26.01
C LEU A 113 -23.70 -9.72 27.52
N ARG A 114 -24.72 -10.02 28.33
CA ARG A 114 -24.57 -10.13 29.80
C ARG A 114 -23.93 -11.45 30.24
N GLU A 115 -24.08 -12.53 29.47
CA GLU A 115 -23.44 -13.82 29.78
C GLU A 115 -21.96 -13.82 29.39
N SER A 116 -21.59 -13.14 28.29
CA SER A 116 -20.19 -13.01 27.85
C SER A 116 -19.29 -12.28 28.87
N GLN A 117 -19.83 -11.32 29.62
CA GLN A 117 -19.04 -10.51 30.57
C GLN A 117 -18.72 -11.21 31.89
N ARG A 118 -19.37 -12.36 32.19
CA ARG A 118 -19.17 -13.08 33.47
C ARG A 118 -18.03 -14.10 33.43
N CYS A 119 -17.57 -14.52 32.25
CA CYS A 119 -16.47 -15.50 32.13
C CYS A 119 -15.08 -14.87 32.26
N SER A 120 -14.91 -13.59 31.94
CA SER A 120 -13.57 -12.97 31.82
C SER A 120 -12.89 -12.59 33.15
N GLN A 121 -13.54 -12.77 34.31
CA GLN A 121 -12.98 -12.36 35.61
C GLN A 121 -12.45 -13.51 36.49
N ALA A 122 -12.46 -14.76 36.02
CA ALA A 122 -12.19 -15.90 36.91
C ALA A 122 -10.74 -16.41 36.94
N HIS A 123 -9.82 -16.01 36.06
CA HIS A 123 -8.47 -16.61 36.02
C HIS A 123 -7.36 -15.56 36.10
N SER A 124 -6.92 -15.27 37.31
CA SER A 124 -5.64 -14.62 37.59
C SER A 124 -5.00 -15.29 38.78
N ARG A 125 -3.91 -16.04 38.55
CA ARG A 125 -2.93 -16.40 39.59
C ARG A 125 -1.51 -16.40 39.00
N PRO A 126 -0.50 -15.90 39.75
CA PRO A 126 0.83 -15.64 39.22
C PRO A 126 1.91 -16.64 39.70
N ALA A 127 3.13 -16.45 39.16
CA ALA A 127 4.46 -17.01 39.47
C ALA A 127 4.96 -17.98 38.37
N GLU A 128 6.23 -18.01 37.94
CA GLU A 128 7.48 -17.80 38.69
C GLU A 128 8.71 -17.59 37.74
N LYS A 129 9.88 -17.26 38.31
CA LYS A 129 11.10 -16.71 37.67
C LYS A 129 12.23 -17.74 37.37
N LYS A 130 12.92 -17.54 36.23
CA LYS A 130 14.40 -17.68 35.91
C LYS A 130 15.05 -19.09 35.86
N PRO A 131 16.30 -19.32 35.31
CA PRO A 131 17.26 -18.44 34.57
C PRO A 131 17.99 -19.02 33.30
N SER A 132 18.60 -18.11 32.52
CA SER A 132 19.94 -18.08 31.83
C SER A 132 20.46 -19.24 30.96
N GLN A 133 20.68 -19.01 29.65
CA GLN A 133 21.92 -18.62 28.92
C GLN A 133 22.80 -19.77 28.38
N GLY A 134 23.02 -19.75 27.06
CA GLY A 134 24.08 -20.45 26.33
C GLY A 134 24.39 -19.72 25.02
N ASN A 135 25.67 -19.39 24.81
CA ASN A 135 26.20 -18.51 23.77
C ASN A 135 26.25 -19.14 22.36
N ALA A 136 25.72 -18.43 21.36
CA ALA A 136 26.08 -18.54 19.95
C ALA A 136 25.72 -17.23 19.21
N THR A 137 26.58 -16.21 19.29
CA THR A 137 26.27 -14.85 18.82
C THR A 137 27.26 -14.37 17.78
N SER A 138 26.93 -14.58 16.51
CA SER A 138 27.41 -13.71 15.42
C SER A 138 26.31 -13.56 14.36
N ALA A 139 25.70 -14.65 13.89
CA ALA A 139 24.54 -14.60 12.99
C ALA A 139 23.26 -14.06 13.66
N SER A 140 23.02 -14.40 14.94
CA SER A 140 21.82 -13.93 15.67
C SER A 140 21.79 -12.41 15.90
N SER A 141 22.96 -11.75 15.95
CA SER A 141 23.04 -10.31 16.21
C SER A 141 22.61 -9.49 14.99
N SER A 142 23.07 -9.87 13.80
CA SER A 142 22.67 -9.23 12.54
C SER A 142 21.17 -9.41 12.31
N TYR A 143 20.64 -10.59 12.62
CA TYR A 143 19.22 -10.88 12.48
C TYR A 143 18.30 -10.02 13.36
N GLU A 144 18.60 -9.93 14.66
CA GLU A 144 17.80 -9.08 15.55
C GLU A 144 17.89 -7.60 15.16
N HIS A 145 19.04 -7.17 14.64
CA HIS A 145 19.22 -5.82 14.14
C HIS A 145 18.34 -5.56 12.91
N ALA A 146 18.36 -6.46 11.92
CA ALA A 146 17.53 -6.36 10.72
C ALA A 146 16.03 -6.33 11.05
N LEU A 147 15.58 -7.17 11.98
CA LEU A 147 14.19 -7.11 12.45
C LEU A 147 13.89 -5.77 13.12
N ARG A 148 14.78 -5.20 13.92
CA ARG A 148 14.55 -3.88 14.53
C ARG A 148 14.60 -2.73 13.53
N LYS A 149 15.28 -2.94 12.40
CA LYS A 149 15.43 -2.01 11.29
C LYS A 149 14.30 -2.03 10.28
N ILE A 150 13.32 -2.93 10.42
CA ILE A 150 12.06 -2.81 9.67
C ILE A 150 11.58 -1.37 9.92
N PRO A 151 11.53 -0.53 8.88
CA PRO A 151 11.45 0.90 9.07
C PRO A 151 10.13 1.17 9.77
N THR A 152 10.22 1.85 10.92
CA THR A 152 9.14 2.75 11.29
C THR A 152 9.08 3.73 10.15
N ALA A 153 8.04 3.64 9.32
CA ALA A 153 7.68 4.72 8.42
C ALA A 153 7.38 5.88 9.35
N ARG A 154 8.45 6.61 9.69
CA ARG A 154 8.32 7.97 10.12
C ARG A 154 7.53 8.59 8.99
N PRO A 155 6.42 9.30 9.30
CA PRO A 155 5.70 9.99 8.26
C PRO A 155 6.77 10.75 7.50
N ILE A 156 7.01 10.35 6.24
CA ILE A 156 7.68 11.21 5.27
C ILE A 156 6.94 12.50 5.50
N PRO A 157 7.59 13.55 6.07
CA PRO A 157 6.88 14.76 6.47
C PRO A 157 6.04 15.07 5.26
N PRO A 158 4.69 15.02 5.39
CA PRO A 158 3.84 14.78 4.24
C PRO A 158 4.40 15.66 3.17
N VAL A 159 4.74 15.09 2.03
CA VAL A 159 4.96 15.90 0.85
C VAL A 159 3.57 16.45 0.52
N ARG A 160 3.00 17.28 1.41
CA ARG A 160 2.60 18.63 1.12
C ARG A 160 3.68 19.14 0.19
N PHE A 161 3.52 18.80 -1.09
CA PHE A 161 3.87 19.71 -2.15
C PHE A 161 3.39 21.06 -1.62
N PRO A 162 4.29 21.98 -1.25
CA PRO A 162 3.90 23.35 -1.09
C PRO A 162 3.66 23.82 -2.52
N PHE A 163 2.53 23.38 -3.08
CA PHE A 163 1.88 24.08 -4.17
C PHE A 163 1.06 25.25 -3.59
N GLU A 164 1.29 25.61 -2.32
CA GLU A 164 1.18 27.01 -1.94
C GLU A 164 2.32 27.77 -2.60
N GLN A 165 1.93 28.60 -3.56
CA GLN A 165 2.71 29.63 -4.22
C GLN A 165 3.42 30.52 -3.19
N THR A 166 4.51 30.04 -2.59
CA THR A 166 5.54 30.91 -2.02
C THR A 166 6.30 31.49 -3.20
N SER A 167 5.74 32.60 -3.70
CA SER A 167 6.39 33.48 -4.65
C SER A 167 7.79 33.83 -4.14
N GLY A 168 8.80 33.23 -4.76
CA GLY A 168 10.11 33.83 -4.97
C GLY A 168 11.04 33.86 -3.76
N ARG A 169 12.15 33.12 -3.90
CA ARG A 169 13.40 33.17 -3.13
C ARG A 169 13.46 32.27 -1.90
N LEU A 170 13.99 31.05 -2.07
CA LEU A 170 15.08 30.56 -1.19
C LEU A 170 15.69 29.19 -1.54
N LEU A 171 15.31 28.51 -2.62
CA LEU A 171 16.10 27.42 -3.19
C LEU A 171 16.32 27.71 -4.67
N GLY A 172 17.54 27.51 -5.17
CA GLY A 172 17.95 27.78 -6.55
C GLY A 172 17.28 26.84 -7.56
N LEU A 173 15.96 26.89 -7.65
CA LEU A 173 15.12 26.08 -8.52
C LEU A 173 15.13 26.55 -9.98
N ASP A 174 15.88 27.61 -10.31
CA ASP A 174 16.08 28.10 -11.68
C ASP A 174 16.75 27.06 -12.61
N ARG A 175 17.21 25.92 -12.07
CA ARG A 175 17.79 24.80 -12.85
C ARG A 175 16.87 23.61 -13.12
N LEU A 176 15.66 23.55 -12.55
CA LEU A 176 14.76 22.40 -12.73
C LEU A 176 14.17 22.24 -14.15
N GLY A 177 14.45 23.17 -15.06
CA GLY A 177 14.06 23.08 -16.47
C GLY A 177 15.14 22.49 -17.40
N GLN A 178 16.33 22.16 -16.90
CA GLN A 178 17.35 21.49 -17.71
C GLN A 178 17.01 20.00 -17.77
N SER A 179 16.45 19.55 -18.90
CA SER A 179 16.41 18.13 -19.24
C SER A 179 17.85 17.62 -19.28
N PHE A 180 18.24 16.81 -18.31
CA PHE A 180 19.54 16.18 -18.34
C PHE A 180 19.58 15.20 -19.52
N THR A 181 20.41 15.51 -20.52
CA THR A 181 20.70 14.57 -21.60
C THR A 181 21.52 13.42 -21.04
N ALA A 182 21.24 12.19 -21.48
CA ALA A 182 22.04 11.04 -21.09
C ALA A 182 23.54 11.32 -21.33
N PRO A 183 24.43 11.00 -20.38
CA PRO A 183 25.87 11.16 -20.58
C PRO A 183 26.30 10.39 -21.82
N THR A 184 26.97 11.06 -22.76
CA THR A 184 27.65 10.39 -23.87
C THR A 184 28.95 9.81 -23.32
N SER A 185 29.09 8.48 -23.36
CA SER A 185 30.28 7.74 -22.91
C SER A 185 31.57 8.41 -23.38
N ASP A 186 32.50 8.64 -22.44
CA ASP A 186 33.84 9.17 -22.69
C ASP A 186 34.86 8.03 -22.69
N VAL A 187 35.91 8.15 -23.49
CA VAL A 187 36.99 7.15 -23.55
C VAL A 187 37.93 7.41 -22.39
N VAL A 188 37.79 6.63 -21.32
CA VAL A 188 38.59 6.76 -20.10
C VAL A 188 40.03 6.27 -20.35
N GLU A 189 40.94 7.17 -20.73
CA GLU A 189 42.39 6.97 -20.66
C GLU A 189 42.94 7.63 -19.37
N GLY A 190 42.59 7.13 -18.16
CA GLY A 190 43.00 7.77 -16.90
C GLY A 190 42.56 7.08 -15.60
N GLU A 191 42.78 7.76 -14.46
CA GLU A 191 42.28 7.34 -13.14
C GLU A 191 40.74 7.46 -13.11
N LEU A 192 40.05 6.52 -12.45
CA LEU A 192 38.56 6.48 -12.37
C LEU A 192 37.94 7.79 -11.87
N ASN A 193 38.72 8.57 -11.10
CA ASN A 193 38.33 9.83 -10.49
C ASN A 193 38.14 10.99 -11.49
N THR A 194 38.35 10.76 -12.79
CA THR A 194 38.07 11.74 -13.85
C THR A 194 37.06 11.24 -14.87
N SER A 195 36.45 10.07 -14.64
CA SER A 195 35.53 9.48 -15.62
C SER A 195 34.10 9.97 -15.42
N ASP A 196 33.50 10.47 -16.50
CA ASP A 196 32.08 10.82 -16.58
C ASP A 196 31.16 9.59 -16.53
N GLU A 197 31.71 8.37 -16.53
CA GLU A 197 30.97 7.11 -16.51
C GLU A 197 30.59 6.63 -15.10
N PHE A 198 31.08 7.30 -14.06
CA PHE A 198 30.84 6.92 -12.66
C PHE A 198 30.16 8.03 -11.86
N VAL A 199 29.38 7.62 -10.87
CA VAL A 199 28.71 8.50 -9.91
C VAL A 199 29.16 8.13 -8.51
N GLN A 200 29.55 9.14 -7.74
CA GLN A 200 29.82 9.06 -6.32
C GLN A 200 28.51 9.18 -5.54
N ILE A 201 28.32 8.32 -4.55
CA ILE A 201 27.15 8.30 -3.68
C ILE A 201 27.66 8.34 -2.25
N LYS A 202 27.25 9.35 -1.49
CA LYS A 202 27.58 9.47 -0.08
C LYS A 202 26.43 8.95 0.77
N VAL A 203 26.73 7.98 1.63
CA VAL A 203 25.73 7.24 2.40
C VAL A 203 26.02 7.33 3.90
N GLY A 204 24.96 7.50 4.68
CA GLY A 204 24.99 7.57 6.14
C GLY A 204 25.51 8.89 6.70
N GLU A 205 25.47 9.01 8.02
CA GLU A 205 25.94 10.20 8.75
C GLU A 205 27.44 10.48 8.56
N GLU A 206 28.24 9.43 8.35
CA GLU A 206 29.68 9.53 8.12
C GLU A 206 30.04 9.85 6.66
N GLU A 207 29.04 10.00 5.79
CA GLU A 207 29.22 10.24 4.35
C GLU A 207 30.15 9.20 3.68
N SER A 208 29.92 7.91 3.95
CA SER A 208 30.69 6.85 3.30
C SER A 208 30.51 6.91 1.79
N GLU A 209 31.62 7.01 1.07
CA GLU A 209 31.62 7.19 -0.37
C GLU A 209 31.59 5.84 -1.08
N LEU A 210 30.54 5.61 -1.89
CA LEU A 210 30.44 4.51 -2.84
C LEU A 210 30.49 5.05 -4.26
N VAL A 211 31.03 4.26 -5.19
CA VAL A 211 31.12 4.63 -6.61
C VAL A 211 30.39 3.60 -7.43
N LEU A 212 29.38 4.02 -8.21
CA LEU A 212 28.62 3.16 -9.10
C LEU A 212 28.71 3.63 -10.56
N PRO A 213 28.60 2.71 -11.54
CA PRO A 213 28.49 3.10 -12.94
C PRO A 213 27.23 3.93 -13.17
N MET A 214 27.39 5.07 -13.84
CA MET A 214 26.30 6.00 -14.19
C MET A 214 25.20 5.29 -14.99
N SER A 215 25.56 4.32 -15.83
CA SER A 215 24.60 3.51 -16.61
C SER A 215 23.61 2.74 -15.73
N CYS A 216 24.04 2.27 -14.56
CA CYS A 216 23.19 1.50 -13.64
C CYS A 216 22.10 2.40 -13.04
N LEU A 217 22.44 3.62 -12.66
CA LEU A 217 21.50 4.61 -12.10
C LEU A 217 20.60 5.21 -13.20
N TRP A 218 21.19 5.64 -14.31
CA TRP A 218 20.46 6.35 -15.37
C TRP A 218 19.39 5.50 -16.07
N SER A 219 19.52 4.18 -16.02
CA SER A 219 18.52 3.27 -16.56
C SER A 219 17.18 3.34 -15.81
N ARG A 220 17.17 3.79 -14.55
CA ARG A 220 15.99 3.75 -13.69
C ARG A 220 15.22 5.08 -13.74
N PRO A 221 13.88 5.08 -13.86
CA PRO A 221 13.11 6.31 -13.97
C PRO A 221 13.15 7.19 -12.71
N TYR A 222 13.15 6.58 -11.52
CA TYR A 222 13.10 7.31 -10.25
C TYR A 222 14.34 8.15 -9.97
N PHE A 223 15.52 7.78 -10.48
CA PHE A 223 16.71 8.65 -10.44
C PHE A 223 16.67 9.80 -11.45
N ARG A 224 15.83 9.72 -12.48
CA ARG A 224 15.75 10.72 -13.56
C ARG A 224 14.67 11.77 -13.34
N ASP A 225 13.64 11.46 -12.56
CA ASP A 225 12.51 12.37 -12.39
C ASP A 225 12.83 13.47 -11.38
N ALA A 226 13.38 14.58 -11.89
CA ALA A 226 13.61 15.79 -11.10
C ALA A 226 12.32 16.37 -10.47
N ARG A 227 11.13 15.98 -10.96
CA ARG A 227 9.84 16.44 -10.39
C ARG A 227 9.51 15.79 -9.07
N ALA A 228 10.06 14.60 -8.79
CA ALA A 228 10.00 14.05 -7.44
C ALA A 228 10.73 14.99 -6.47
N GLY A 229 11.69 15.80 -6.95
CA GLY A 229 12.44 16.76 -6.14
C GLY A 229 13.36 16.10 -5.11
N VAL A 230 13.34 14.77 -5.02
CA VAL A 230 14.09 13.99 -4.03
C VAL A 230 15.49 13.67 -4.55
N MET A 231 15.66 13.42 -5.86
CA MET A 231 16.92 12.98 -6.45
C MET A 231 17.43 13.93 -7.52
N HIS A 232 18.71 14.28 -7.43
CA HIS A 232 19.39 14.98 -8.50
C HIS A 232 20.87 14.61 -8.56
N PHE A 233 21.47 14.83 -9.73
CA PHE A 233 22.90 14.65 -9.93
C PHE A 233 23.58 16.02 -9.94
N THR A 234 24.63 16.17 -9.14
CA THR A 234 25.45 17.38 -9.06
C THR A 234 26.90 17.06 -9.35
N HIS A 235 27.69 18.02 -9.83
CA HIS A 235 29.15 17.85 -9.86
C HIS A 235 29.73 18.26 -8.51
N ASN A 236 30.59 17.43 -7.94
CA ASN A 236 31.33 17.74 -6.72
C ASN A 236 32.55 18.65 -7.02
N GLU A 237 33.35 18.95 -5.99
CA GLU A 237 34.57 19.79 -6.12
C GLU A 237 35.62 19.22 -7.08
N ASN A 238 35.61 17.90 -7.29
CA ASN A 238 36.49 17.17 -8.19
C ASN A 238 35.91 17.02 -9.61
N ASN A 239 34.79 17.69 -9.90
CA ASN A 239 34.04 17.58 -11.15
C ASN A 239 33.47 16.17 -11.44
N LEU A 240 33.40 15.29 -10.43
CA LEU A 240 32.73 13.99 -10.54
C LEU A 240 31.22 14.15 -10.32
N TRP A 241 30.44 13.31 -10.99
CA TRP A 241 29.01 13.21 -10.71
C TRP A 241 28.77 12.67 -9.30
N GLU A 242 27.89 13.32 -8.56
CA GLU A 242 27.47 12.97 -7.21
C GLU A 242 25.95 12.84 -7.19
N LEU A 243 25.43 11.72 -6.67
CA LEU A 243 24.01 11.52 -6.44
C LEU A 243 23.62 12.15 -5.11
N THR A 244 22.71 13.12 -5.14
CA THR A 244 22.18 13.77 -3.94
C THR A 244 20.73 13.35 -3.71
N HIS A 245 20.46 12.81 -2.52
CA HIS A 245 19.13 12.42 -2.06
C HIS A 245 19.04 12.64 -0.53
N PRO A 246 17.97 13.29 -0.01
CA PRO A 246 17.87 13.65 1.41
C PRO A 246 17.89 12.43 2.34
N GLY A 247 17.26 11.32 1.94
CA GLY A 247 17.30 10.05 2.69
C GLY A 247 18.64 9.30 2.69
N LEU A 248 19.64 9.64 1.85
CA LEU A 248 20.90 8.89 1.85
C LEU A 248 21.69 9.03 3.17
N SER A 249 21.53 10.14 3.89
CA SER A 249 22.14 10.32 5.21
C SER A 249 21.51 9.43 6.28
N GLU A 250 20.29 8.94 6.06
CA GLU A 250 19.57 8.08 7.00
C GLU A 250 19.84 6.58 6.76
N VAL A 251 20.32 6.24 5.58
CA VAL A 251 20.64 4.85 5.20
C VAL A 251 22.02 4.48 5.74
N GLU A 252 22.11 3.32 6.39
CA GLU A 252 23.41 2.78 6.81
C GLU A 252 24.21 2.26 5.60
N PRO A 253 25.54 2.50 5.52
CA PRO A 253 26.35 2.07 4.39
C PRO A 253 26.29 0.56 4.12
N GLU A 254 26.15 -0.26 5.17
CA GLU A 254 26.02 -1.71 5.06
C GLU A 254 24.70 -2.13 4.39
N ASP A 255 23.59 -1.43 4.68
CA ASP A 255 22.30 -1.73 4.07
C ASP A 255 22.25 -1.24 2.62
N PHE A 256 22.87 -0.09 2.33
CA PHE A 256 23.00 0.43 0.97
C PHE A 256 23.81 -0.48 0.05
N ALA A 257 24.72 -1.30 0.59
CA ALA A 257 25.47 -2.27 -0.20
C ALA A 257 24.54 -3.24 -0.98
N PHE A 258 23.38 -3.59 -0.42
CA PHE A 258 22.39 -4.42 -1.13
C PHE A 258 21.70 -3.67 -2.26
N ALA A 259 21.40 -2.39 -2.07
CA ALA A 259 20.86 -1.54 -3.14
C ALA A 259 21.87 -1.34 -4.26
N ALA A 260 23.15 -1.13 -3.92
CA ALA A 260 24.24 -1.05 -4.87
C ALA A 260 24.37 -2.33 -5.72
N GLU A 261 24.39 -3.51 -5.08
CA GLU A 261 24.44 -4.80 -5.79
C GLU A 261 23.24 -5.00 -6.73
N PHE A 262 22.04 -4.59 -6.28
CA PHE A 262 20.83 -4.65 -7.09
C PHE A 262 20.89 -3.71 -8.29
N LEU A 263 21.44 -2.50 -8.13
CA LEU A 263 21.59 -1.55 -9.23
C LEU A 263 22.58 -2.05 -10.29
N GLU A 264 23.64 -2.73 -9.88
CA GLU A 264 24.64 -3.29 -10.79
C GLU A 264 24.16 -4.56 -11.50
N SER A 265 23.55 -5.48 -10.77
CA SER A 265 23.30 -6.84 -11.25
C SER A 265 21.82 -7.22 -11.39
N GLY A 266 20.91 -6.39 -10.88
CA GLY A 266 19.49 -6.70 -10.76
C GLY A 266 19.16 -7.73 -9.69
N GLN A 267 20.11 -8.07 -8.82
CA GLN A 267 19.99 -9.03 -7.72
C GLN A 267 20.80 -8.53 -6.52
N PHE A 268 20.50 -9.00 -5.31
CA PHE A 268 21.32 -8.68 -4.13
C PHE A 268 21.38 -9.83 -3.12
N GLY A 269 22.46 -9.86 -2.33
CA GLY A 269 22.64 -10.77 -1.20
C GLY A 269 22.63 -12.26 -1.59
N LEU A 270 22.17 -13.11 -0.66
CA LEU A 270 22.04 -14.55 -0.88
C LEU A 270 20.96 -14.84 -1.93
N LYS A 271 21.35 -15.44 -3.06
CA LYS A 271 20.46 -15.70 -4.21
C LYS A 271 19.60 -16.96 -4.04
N VAL A 272 20.20 -18.01 -3.46
CA VAL A 272 19.55 -19.31 -3.25
C VAL A 272 19.95 -19.79 -1.85
N PRO A 273 19.28 -19.31 -0.79
CA PRO A 273 19.58 -19.76 0.56
C PRO A 273 19.24 -21.24 0.71
N VAL A 274 20.13 -22.01 1.33
CA VAL A 274 19.97 -23.44 1.58
C VAL A 274 19.87 -23.70 3.08
N GLY A 275 18.66 -24.02 3.51
CA GLY A 275 18.36 -24.37 4.89
C GLY A 275 18.12 -23.17 5.80
N HIS A 276 17.71 -23.47 7.03
CA HIS A 276 17.11 -22.49 7.93
C HIS A 276 18.04 -21.31 8.29
N SER A 277 19.35 -21.54 8.45
CA SER A 277 20.30 -20.46 8.79
C SER A 277 20.46 -19.46 7.65
N GLU A 278 20.62 -19.94 6.42
CA GLU A 278 20.77 -19.08 5.24
C GLU A 278 19.44 -18.40 4.88
N ASN A 279 18.29 -19.07 5.07
CA ASN A 279 16.97 -18.45 4.89
C ASN A 279 16.79 -17.26 5.83
N ARG A 280 17.18 -17.43 7.10
CA ARG A 280 17.10 -16.37 8.11
C ARG A 280 18.02 -15.20 7.79
N GLU A 281 19.21 -15.46 7.26
CA GLU A 281 20.13 -14.42 6.79
C GLU A 281 19.61 -13.71 5.53
N ALA A 282 19.12 -14.46 4.54
CA ALA A 282 18.53 -13.91 3.32
C ALA A 282 17.30 -13.04 3.64
N PHE A 283 16.49 -13.45 4.62
CA PHE A 283 15.38 -12.65 5.11
C PHE A 283 15.85 -11.34 5.75
N ALA A 284 16.86 -11.39 6.62
CA ALA A 284 17.45 -10.19 7.21
C ALA A 284 18.00 -9.22 6.14
N GLN A 285 18.66 -9.76 5.11
CA GLN A 285 19.14 -8.97 3.97
C GLN A 285 17.97 -8.34 3.20
N CYS A 286 16.87 -9.06 2.98
CA CYS A 286 15.67 -8.51 2.36
C CYS A 286 15.09 -7.36 3.19
N MET A 287 15.13 -7.45 4.52
CA MET A 287 14.61 -6.37 5.37
C MET A 287 15.47 -5.12 5.36
N SER A 288 16.79 -5.28 5.46
CA SER A 288 17.75 -4.17 5.30
C SER A 288 17.61 -3.51 3.91
N ALA A 289 17.51 -4.34 2.87
CA ALA A 289 17.32 -3.90 1.49
C ALA A 289 15.99 -3.16 1.31
N TRP A 290 14.90 -3.63 1.93
CA TRP A 290 13.59 -3.00 1.88
C TRP A 290 13.61 -1.60 2.48
N ALA A 291 14.19 -1.43 3.67
CA ALA A 291 14.29 -0.13 4.32
C ALA A 291 15.00 0.90 3.45
N THR A 292 16.10 0.47 2.80
CA THR A 292 16.85 1.31 1.85
C THR A 292 16.02 1.62 0.60
N ALA A 293 15.37 0.61 0.03
CA ALA A 293 14.58 0.75 -1.19
C ALA A 293 13.38 1.69 -0.98
N ASP A 294 12.68 1.57 0.14
CA ASP A 294 11.56 2.44 0.51
C ASP A 294 12.04 3.89 0.71
N THR A 295 13.11 4.08 1.49
CA THR A 295 13.71 5.40 1.73
C THR A 295 14.11 6.12 0.45
N LEU A 296 14.60 5.37 -0.55
CA LEU A 296 15.08 5.89 -1.82
C LEU A 296 14.02 5.82 -2.95
N GLY A 297 12.81 5.34 -2.67
CA GLY A 297 11.75 5.17 -3.67
C GLY A 297 12.10 4.20 -4.81
N MET A 298 12.88 3.16 -4.52
CA MET A 298 13.32 2.12 -5.48
C MET A 298 12.24 1.05 -5.65
N ILE A 299 11.17 1.39 -6.36
CA ILE A 299 9.97 0.54 -6.52
C ILE A 299 10.29 -0.84 -7.09
N ASP A 300 11.17 -0.91 -8.09
CA ASP A 300 11.58 -2.17 -8.72
C ASP A 300 12.39 -3.08 -7.79
N MET A 301 13.17 -2.51 -6.88
CA MET A 301 13.87 -3.25 -5.85
C MET A 301 12.89 -3.80 -4.81
N MET A 302 11.89 -3.00 -4.41
CA MET A 302 10.82 -3.46 -3.52
C MET A 302 10.03 -4.62 -4.14
N ASP A 303 9.64 -4.51 -5.41
CA ASP A 303 9.02 -5.61 -6.16
C ASP A 303 9.90 -6.87 -6.18
N HIS A 304 11.19 -6.70 -6.45
CA HIS A 304 12.14 -7.82 -6.45
C HIS A 304 12.28 -8.47 -5.07
N ILE A 305 12.21 -7.69 -3.98
CA ILE A 305 12.21 -8.22 -2.61
C ILE A 305 10.98 -9.09 -2.38
N VAL A 306 9.78 -8.64 -2.78
CA VAL A 306 8.54 -9.44 -2.65
C VAL A 306 8.66 -10.75 -3.43
N ASP A 307 9.15 -10.71 -4.67
CA ASP A 307 9.36 -11.91 -5.48
C ASP A 307 10.37 -12.86 -4.81
N LYS A 308 11.45 -12.33 -4.26
CA LYS A 308 12.48 -13.11 -3.54
C LYS A 308 11.94 -13.75 -2.27
N LEU A 309 11.14 -13.02 -1.48
CA LEU A 309 10.47 -13.54 -0.29
C LEU A 309 9.48 -14.66 -0.64
N THR A 310 8.75 -14.50 -1.75
CA THR A 310 7.73 -15.46 -2.18
C THR A 310 8.34 -16.74 -2.74
N GLU A 311 9.38 -16.63 -3.56
CA GLU A 311 9.89 -17.77 -4.34
C GLU A 311 11.09 -18.48 -3.71
N ARG A 312 11.90 -17.79 -2.90
CA ARG A 312 13.27 -18.24 -2.58
C ARG A 312 13.53 -18.43 -1.09
N ILE A 313 12.69 -17.91 -0.21
CA ILE A 313 12.97 -17.88 1.23
C ILE A 313 11.83 -18.60 1.96
N GLU A 314 12.18 -19.70 2.65
CA GLU A 314 11.25 -20.32 3.59
C GLU A 314 11.36 -19.61 4.94
N LEU A 315 10.27 -18.99 5.37
CA LEU A 315 10.24 -18.14 6.55
C LEU A 315 9.71 -18.89 7.77
N ASP A 316 10.28 -18.59 8.94
CA ASP A 316 9.71 -19.06 10.19
C ASP A 316 8.38 -18.35 10.46
N LEU A 317 7.40 -19.10 11.00
CA LEU A 317 6.08 -18.57 11.30
C LEU A 317 6.15 -17.37 12.25
N TRP A 318 7.01 -17.41 13.26
CA TRP A 318 7.15 -16.30 14.18
C TRP A 318 7.72 -15.07 13.50
N ASP A 319 8.76 -15.26 12.69
CA ASP A 319 9.46 -14.18 11.99
C ASP A 319 8.51 -13.47 11.01
N MET A 320 7.69 -14.24 10.29
CA MET A 320 6.68 -13.67 9.40
C MET A 320 5.62 -12.86 10.15
N MET A 321 5.08 -13.40 11.25
CA MET A 321 4.08 -12.69 12.04
C MET A 321 4.65 -11.37 12.60
N VAL A 322 5.88 -11.40 13.14
CA VAL A 322 6.53 -10.20 13.66
C VAL A 322 6.76 -9.16 12.57
N PHE A 323 7.17 -9.61 11.39
CA PHE A 323 7.37 -8.73 10.25
C PHE A 323 6.07 -8.10 9.77
N ALA A 324 5.02 -8.91 9.56
CA ALA A 324 3.72 -8.42 9.14
C ALA A 324 3.15 -7.38 10.10
N CYS A 325 3.23 -7.63 11.42
CA CYS A 325 2.74 -6.66 12.40
C CYS A 325 3.45 -5.31 12.28
N ARG A 326 4.79 -5.31 12.19
CA ARG A 326 5.56 -4.07 12.05
C ARG A 326 5.24 -3.35 10.75
N PHE A 327 5.16 -4.09 9.65
CA PHE A 327 4.85 -3.51 8.36
C PHE A 327 3.46 -2.83 8.34
N TYR A 328 2.48 -3.40 9.03
CA TYR A 328 1.14 -2.79 9.14
C TYR A 328 1.04 -1.67 10.20
N GLU A 329 1.92 -1.65 11.21
CA GLU A 329 1.97 -0.57 12.21
C GLU A 329 2.42 0.77 11.62
N ASP A 330 3.29 0.70 10.62
CA ASP A 330 4.12 1.83 10.22
C ASP A 330 3.65 2.52 8.94
N MET A 331 2.79 1.90 8.13
CA MET A 331 2.55 2.31 6.75
C MET A 331 1.39 3.30 6.57
N ASP A 332 1.70 4.60 6.54
CA ASP A 332 0.74 5.67 6.24
C ASP A 332 0.52 5.92 4.72
N VAL A 333 1.49 5.58 3.87
CA VAL A 333 1.46 5.87 2.43
C VAL A 333 1.63 4.59 1.60
N SER A 334 0.63 4.20 0.83
CA SER A 334 0.74 3.02 -0.03
C SER A 334 1.43 3.34 -1.36
N LEU A 335 2.56 2.69 -1.59
CA LEU A 335 3.12 2.48 -2.92
C LEU A 335 2.59 1.14 -3.46
N PRO A 336 2.50 0.93 -4.78
CA PRO A 336 2.05 -0.36 -5.32
C PRO A 336 2.84 -1.58 -4.81
N ALA A 337 4.14 -1.41 -4.57
CA ALA A 337 4.97 -2.47 -3.98
C ALA A 337 4.59 -2.77 -2.51
N HIS A 338 4.09 -1.76 -1.77
CA HIS A 338 3.58 -1.94 -0.41
C HIS A 338 2.31 -2.77 -0.42
N ASP A 339 1.41 -2.53 -1.36
CA ASP A 339 0.19 -3.32 -1.51
C ASP A 339 0.49 -4.78 -1.87
N ARG A 340 1.48 -5.01 -2.75
CA ARG A 340 1.96 -6.38 -3.06
C ARG A 340 2.55 -7.07 -1.84
N LEU A 341 3.33 -6.36 -1.02
CA LEU A 341 3.88 -6.92 0.20
C LEU A 341 2.79 -7.19 1.23
N LYS A 342 1.83 -6.28 1.44
CA LYS A 342 0.65 -6.48 2.30
C LYS A 342 -0.12 -7.74 1.89
N ASP A 343 -0.40 -7.88 0.60
CA ASP A 343 -1.06 -9.06 0.04
C ASP A 343 -0.28 -10.34 0.37
N PHE A 344 1.02 -10.37 0.06
CA PHE A 344 1.87 -11.51 0.37
C PHE A 344 1.83 -11.89 1.85
N LEU A 345 1.99 -10.91 2.74
CA LEU A 345 1.99 -11.12 4.19
C LEU A 345 0.63 -11.63 4.70
N ALA A 346 -0.47 -11.00 4.28
CA ALA A 346 -1.82 -11.40 4.66
C ALA A 346 -2.17 -12.80 4.14
N THR A 347 -1.79 -13.11 2.90
CA THR A 347 -1.96 -14.43 2.29
C THR A 347 -1.19 -15.50 3.08
N TYR A 348 0.10 -15.26 3.36
CA TYR A 348 0.91 -16.21 4.13
C TYR A 348 0.34 -16.49 5.52
N LEU A 349 -0.09 -15.44 6.23
CA LEU A 349 -0.69 -15.59 7.56
C LEU A 349 -2.06 -16.29 7.50
N ALA A 350 -2.85 -16.05 6.45
CA ALA A 350 -4.14 -16.71 6.24
C ALA A 350 -3.98 -18.21 5.98
N GLU A 351 -3.02 -18.61 5.14
CA GLU A 351 -2.71 -20.01 4.84
C GLU A 351 -2.24 -20.78 6.09
N ASN A 352 -1.44 -20.12 6.93
CA ASN A 352 -0.88 -20.72 8.16
C ASN A 352 -1.71 -20.44 9.41
N PHE A 353 -2.88 -19.80 9.28
CA PHE A 353 -3.69 -19.30 10.39
C PHE A 353 -3.99 -20.36 11.45
N TRP A 354 -4.36 -21.58 11.04
CA TRP A 354 -4.67 -22.65 11.99
C TRP A 354 -3.45 -23.13 12.76
N ILE A 355 -2.24 -23.01 12.19
CA ILE A 355 -1.00 -23.35 12.88
C ILE A 355 -0.78 -22.34 14.01
N TYR A 356 -0.93 -21.04 13.74
CA TYR A 356 -0.84 -20.00 14.78
C TYR A 356 -1.86 -20.20 15.90
N ILE A 357 -3.11 -20.53 15.58
CA ILE A 357 -4.17 -20.71 16.58
C ILE A 357 -4.00 -21.98 17.41
N ARG A 358 -3.52 -23.08 16.81
CA ARG A 358 -3.40 -24.38 17.48
C ARG A 358 -2.12 -24.53 18.30
N ASP A 359 -1.07 -23.79 17.97
CA ASP A 359 0.17 -23.81 18.75
C ASP A 359 0.00 -22.95 20.01
N ASP A 360 0.07 -23.59 21.18
CA ASP A 360 -0.04 -22.93 22.49
C ASP A 360 0.98 -21.80 22.68
N HIS A 361 2.13 -21.83 21.98
CA HIS A 361 3.15 -20.79 22.08
C HIS A 361 2.81 -19.55 21.25
N PHE A 362 2.04 -19.71 20.17
CA PHE A 362 1.68 -18.60 19.27
C PHE A 362 0.28 -18.07 19.51
N SER A 363 -0.67 -18.92 19.89
CA SER A 363 -2.11 -18.63 19.85
C SER A 363 -2.49 -17.31 20.52
N SER A 364 -2.10 -17.10 21.78
CA SER A 364 -2.44 -15.86 22.49
C SER A 364 -1.75 -14.63 21.89
N VAL A 365 -0.47 -14.76 21.53
CA VAL A 365 0.31 -13.63 21.01
C VAL A 365 -0.16 -13.24 19.60
N PHE A 366 -0.49 -14.21 18.78
CA PHE A 366 -1.02 -14.00 17.43
C PHE A 366 -2.36 -13.28 17.50
N ILE A 367 -3.30 -13.78 18.31
CA ILE A 367 -4.63 -13.16 18.50
C ILE A 367 -4.50 -11.72 19.03
N ASP A 368 -3.68 -11.52 20.07
CA ASP A 368 -3.50 -10.19 20.66
C ASP A 368 -2.92 -9.18 19.64
N ARG A 369 -2.01 -9.63 18.76
CA ARG A 369 -1.38 -8.78 17.74
C ARG A 369 -2.31 -8.45 16.59
N ILE A 370 -3.04 -9.42 16.05
CA ILE A 370 -3.98 -9.15 14.95
C ILE A 370 -5.11 -8.21 15.43
N GLN A 371 -5.60 -8.38 16.66
CA GLN A 371 -6.62 -7.49 17.23
C GLN A 371 -6.12 -6.05 17.44
N ALA A 372 -4.81 -5.87 17.64
CA ALA A 372 -4.20 -4.54 17.72
C ALA A 372 -4.08 -3.85 16.36
N LEU A 373 -4.18 -4.61 15.26
CA LEU A 373 -3.96 -4.16 13.89
C LEU A 373 -5.18 -4.52 13.01
N PRO A 374 -6.26 -3.73 13.06
CA PRO A 374 -7.53 -4.08 12.43
C PRO A 374 -7.44 -4.22 10.91
N GLU A 375 -6.54 -3.46 10.25
CA GLU A 375 -6.29 -3.61 8.81
C GLU A 375 -5.67 -4.97 8.48
N LEU A 376 -4.65 -5.39 9.23
CA LEU A 376 -4.02 -6.71 9.09
C LEU A 376 -5.03 -7.83 9.37
N GLU A 377 -5.81 -7.68 10.44
CA GLU A 377 -6.87 -8.64 10.79
C GLU A 377 -7.89 -8.80 9.65
N HIS A 378 -8.38 -7.68 9.11
CA HIS A 378 -9.28 -7.66 7.97
C HIS A 378 -8.68 -8.39 6.76
N ASP A 379 -7.46 -8.06 6.36
CA ASP A 379 -6.83 -8.63 5.17
C ASP A 379 -6.60 -10.15 5.32
N ILE A 380 -6.19 -10.61 6.51
CA ILE A 380 -6.06 -12.04 6.81
C ILE A 380 -7.42 -12.75 6.64
N TYR A 381 -8.52 -12.19 7.15
CA TYR A 381 -9.84 -12.81 7.02
C TYR A 381 -10.37 -12.81 5.58
N VAL A 382 -10.10 -11.76 4.82
CA VAL A 382 -10.43 -11.71 3.39
C VAL A 382 -9.70 -12.83 2.65
N ARG A 383 -8.38 -12.94 2.83
CA ARG A 383 -7.56 -13.98 2.15
C ARG A 383 -7.94 -15.39 2.59
N ARG A 384 -8.27 -15.57 3.87
CA ARG A 384 -8.76 -16.84 4.40
C ARG A 384 -10.11 -17.24 3.81
N THR A 385 -11.04 -16.30 3.68
CA THR A 385 -12.35 -16.53 3.05
C THR A 385 -12.19 -16.94 1.58
N LEU A 386 -11.28 -16.28 0.86
CA LEU A 386 -10.94 -16.63 -0.52
C LEU A 386 -10.37 -18.06 -0.62
N ALA A 387 -9.40 -18.41 0.22
CA ALA A 387 -8.80 -19.75 0.24
C ALA A 387 -9.85 -20.84 0.56
N LEU A 388 -10.74 -20.61 1.52
CA LEU A 388 -11.83 -21.54 1.85
C LEU A 388 -12.85 -21.69 0.71
N THR A 389 -13.17 -20.59 0.03
CA THR A 389 -14.08 -20.62 -1.13
C THR A 389 -13.49 -21.44 -2.28
N GLN A 390 -12.18 -21.31 -2.53
CA GLN A 390 -11.48 -22.11 -3.54
C GLN A 390 -11.48 -23.60 -3.20
N GLN A 391 -11.28 -23.96 -1.92
CA GLN A 391 -11.35 -25.37 -1.47
C GLN A 391 -12.74 -25.98 -1.65
N LEU A 392 -13.80 -25.22 -1.37
CA LEU A 392 -15.17 -25.69 -1.59
C LEU A 392 -15.47 -25.90 -3.07
N GLN A 393 -14.93 -25.05 -3.96
CA GLN A 393 -15.12 -25.18 -5.40
C GLN A 393 -14.36 -26.36 -6.00
N SER A 394 -13.15 -26.67 -5.49
CA SER A 394 -12.38 -27.83 -5.99
C SER A 394 -13.02 -29.17 -5.63
N ASP A 395 -13.68 -29.27 -4.48
CA ASP A 395 -14.31 -30.53 -4.02
C ASP A 395 -15.56 -30.92 -4.85
N ASP A 396 -16.14 -29.96 -5.57
CA ASP A 396 -17.32 -30.17 -6.43
C ASP A 396 -16.92 -30.68 -7.83
N GLU A 397 -15.72 -30.35 -8.33
CA GLU A 397 -15.26 -30.76 -9.68
C GLU A 397 -14.78 -32.23 -9.73
N ASP A 398 -14.29 -32.77 -8.60
CA ASP A 398 -13.76 -34.15 -8.52
C ASP A 398 -14.86 -35.25 -8.44
N GLN A 399 -16.15 -34.90 -8.39
CA GLN A 399 -17.26 -35.86 -8.25
C GLN A 399 -17.96 -36.25 -9.55
N ASP A 400 -17.70 -35.56 -10.68
CA ASP A 400 -18.47 -35.75 -11.92
C ASP A 400 -17.79 -36.66 -12.97
N ASP A 401 -16.58 -37.17 -12.72
CA ASP A 401 -15.79 -37.93 -13.71
C ASP A 401 -15.88 -39.48 -13.62
N ASP A 402 -16.64 -40.03 -12.66
CA ASP A 402 -16.63 -41.49 -12.38
C ASP A 402 -17.86 -42.29 -12.87
N GLU A 403 -18.86 -41.71 -13.56
CA GLU A 403 -20.14 -42.40 -13.84
C GLU A 403 -20.40 -42.92 -15.28
N ASP A 404 -19.50 -42.77 -16.25
CA ASP A 404 -19.79 -43.15 -17.66
C ASP A 404 -18.92 -44.29 -18.24
N GLY A 405 -18.41 -45.17 -17.36
CA GLY A 405 -17.31 -46.06 -17.71
C GLY A 405 -17.57 -47.56 -17.89
N GLU A 406 -18.78 -48.12 -17.82
CA GLU A 406 -18.91 -49.61 -17.92
C GLU A 406 -20.28 -50.13 -18.40
N ASP A 407 -20.62 -49.87 -19.67
CA ASP A 407 -21.56 -50.74 -20.40
C ASP A 407 -21.16 -50.91 -21.86
N ASN A 408 -20.22 -51.84 -22.12
CA ASN A 408 -20.25 -52.69 -23.31
C ASN A 408 -19.10 -53.69 -23.30
N THR A 409 -19.40 -54.96 -23.06
CA THR A 409 -18.87 -56.06 -23.87
C THR A 409 -19.69 -57.33 -23.62
N THR A 410 -20.76 -57.46 -24.40
CA THR A 410 -21.32 -58.76 -24.79
C THR A 410 -20.37 -59.46 -25.76
N ASP A 411 -19.95 -60.68 -25.43
CA ASP A 411 -19.94 -61.84 -26.36
C ASP A 411 -19.89 -63.18 -25.61
#